data_AF-A0A0D0QD79-F1
#
_entry.id   AF-A0A0D0QD79-F1
#
_cell.length_a   1.000
_cell.length_b   1.000
_cell.length_c   1.000
_cell.angle_alpha   90.00
_cell.angle_beta   90.00
_cell.angle_gamma   90.00
#
_symmetry.space_group_name_H-M   'P 1'
#
loop_
_entity.id
_entity.type
_entity.pdbx_description
1 polymer ?
#
loop_
_entity_poly.entity_id
_entity_poly.type
_entity_poly.pdbx_seq_one_letter_code
_entity_poly.pdbx_strand_id
1 'polypeptide(L)'
;MIDDAPGQLRQRLHTSLADSRLELGYLIDHDNARRSGLRGSGFDLATLGWANVRAGQGMLLSTTVRSEGASTQMDAAEAVAQLKGAQRTAQALDDALSVAQVASLSANECQTDMLADVDPEQDGHYSGAVNGQSATKPAGGERDGGDPVERLATPLLFVESPDAIALATPKSALAHAGGSVHLTSQQDTHIAAGQTVAGVAGGQVALFAHRGPIKAIAADGAVSLQAHTGKLEVLADQSVTITASDERIDVLAKEKIVLQAGQTTVTLEGGDITFACPGEFRVKAGQVPFAGGASGDVRLSLPDGLLKLEPDQMPDFSG
;
A
#
# COMPACT_ATOMS: atom_id res chain seq x y z
N MET A 1 -6.41 35.02 29.60
CA MET A 1 -7.59 34.97 30.47
C MET A 1 -7.61 33.61 31.16
N ILE A 2 -7.77 33.60 32.47
CA ILE A 2 -8.03 32.39 33.26
C ILE A 2 -9.43 32.61 33.86
N ASP A 3 -10.28 31.60 33.79
CA ASP A 3 -11.67 31.67 34.24
C ASP A 3 -11.97 30.42 35.06
N ASP A 4 -12.27 30.65 36.33
CA ASP A 4 -12.43 29.67 37.40
C ASP A 4 -13.91 29.41 37.75
N ALA A 5 -14.83 29.80 36.86
CA ALA A 5 -16.25 29.50 37.02
C ALA A 5 -16.46 28.00 37.34
N PRO A 6 -17.15 27.66 38.46
CA PRO A 6 -17.34 26.27 38.87
C PRO A 6 -17.93 25.39 37.76
N GLY A 7 -17.27 24.26 37.47
CA GLY A 7 -17.65 23.34 36.40
C GLY A 7 -17.32 23.80 34.98
N GLN A 8 -16.71 24.98 34.82
CA GLN A 8 -16.36 25.57 33.52
C GLN A 8 -14.92 26.12 33.51
N LEU A 9 -14.02 25.50 34.28
CA LEU A 9 -12.61 25.90 34.37
C LEU A 9 -11.99 25.94 32.97
N ARG A 10 -11.30 27.04 32.67
CA ARG A 10 -10.68 27.24 31.36
C ARG A 10 -9.55 28.25 31.37
N GLN A 11 -8.74 28.20 30.31
CA GLN A 11 -7.70 29.17 30.02
C GLN A 11 -7.78 29.57 28.55
N ARG A 12 -7.51 30.84 28.25
CA ARG A 12 -7.46 31.38 26.88
C ARG A 12 -6.27 32.32 26.72
N LEU A 13 -5.44 32.05 25.72
CA LEU A 13 -4.47 32.97 25.16
C LEU A 13 -4.94 33.36 23.75
N HIS A 14 -5.11 34.65 23.48
CA HIS A 14 -5.69 35.14 22.24
C HIS A 14 -5.03 36.45 21.80
N THR A 15 -4.89 36.61 20.49
CA THR A 15 -4.53 37.87 19.83
C THR A 15 -5.51 38.16 18.70
N SER A 16 -5.88 39.43 18.54
CA SER A 16 -6.76 39.87 17.45
C SER A 16 -6.10 39.74 16.08
N LEU A 17 -4.76 39.73 16.02
CA LEU A 17 -4.03 39.51 14.78
C LEU A 17 -4.26 38.07 14.29
N ALA A 18 -4.89 37.95 13.12
CA ALA A 18 -5.31 36.68 12.51
C ALA A 18 -6.21 35.81 13.40
N ASP A 19 -6.89 36.40 14.39
CA ASP A 19 -7.72 35.68 15.38
C ASP A 19 -7.02 34.44 15.98
N SER A 20 -5.74 34.57 16.33
CA SER A 20 -4.94 33.43 16.78
C SER A 20 -5.25 33.13 18.25
N ARG A 21 -5.67 31.90 18.55
CA ARG A 21 -6.09 31.46 19.90
C ARG A 21 -5.53 30.10 20.30
N LEU A 22 -5.22 29.98 21.58
CA LEU A 22 -5.02 28.74 22.33
C LEU A 22 -6.02 28.73 23.48
N GLU A 23 -6.95 27.78 23.49
CA GLU A 23 -7.97 27.62 24.53
C GLU A 23 -7.90 26.22 25.16
N LEU A 24 -8.01 26.15 26.49
CA LEU A 24 -7.94 24.92 27.28
C LEU A 24 -9.18 24.81 28.20
N GLY A 25 -9.67 23.59 28.40
CA GLY A 25 -10.76 23.28 29.34
C GLY A 25 -12.14 23.48 28.71
N TYR A 26 -13.03 24.22 29.37
CA TYR A 26 -14.38 24.49 28.90
C TYR A 26 -14.40 25.61 27.85
N LEU A 27 -14.59 25.27 26.57
CA LEU A 27 -14.48 26.20 25.45
C LEU A 27 -15.83 26.86 25.20
N ILE A 28 -15.94 28.17 25.40
CA ILE A 28 -17.14 28.94 25.06
C ILE A 28 -16.81 30.02 24.05
N ASP A 29 -17.83 30.39 23.30
CA ASP A 29 -17.83 31.58 22.47
C ASP A 29 -17.70 32.85 23.34
N HIS A 30 -17.06 33.87 22.77
CA HIS A 30 -16.79 35.14 23.43
C HIS A 30 -17.18 36.32 22.54
N ASP A 31 -18.17 37.07 22.99
CA ASP A 31 -18.47 38.40 22.50
C ASP A 31 -18.10 39.42 23.58
N ASN A 32 -16.95 40.07 23.43
CA ASN A 32 -16.39 41.01 24.41
C ASN A 32 -16.30 40.39 25.83
N ALA A 33 -16.99 40.98 26.80
CA ALA A 33 -17.03 40.52 28.20
C ALA A 33 -18.17 39.52 28.48
N ARG A 34 -18.94 39.10 27.48
CA ARG A 34 -20.09 38.21 27.67
C ARG A 34 -19.70 36.77 27.39
N ARG A 35 -20.07 35.90 28.33
CA ARG A 35 -20.05 34.44 28.16
C ARG A 35 -21.17 34.07 27.19
N SER A 36 -20.83 33.36 26.12
CA SER A 36 -21.77 32.84 25.14
C SER A 36 -21.82 31.30 25.23
N GLY A 37 -22.40 30.65 24.21
CA GLY A 37 -22.63 29.20 24.18
C GLY A 37 -21.35 28.36 24.23
N LEU A 38 -21.52 27.12 24.69
CA LEU A 38 -20.50 26.06 24.63
C LEU A 38 -20.09 25.81 23.18
N ARG A 39 -18.78 25.86 22.92
CA ARG A 39 -18.14 25.46 21.66
C ARG A 39 -17.52 24.07 21.74
N GLY A 40 -17.09 23.64 22.91
CA GLY A 40 -16.49 22.31 23.11
C GLY A 40 -15.74 22.17 24.44
N SER A 41 -15.01 21.08 24.59
CA SER A 41 -14.19 20.79 25.77
C SER A 41 -12.87 20.16 25.36
N GLY A 42 -11.76 20.56 25.99
CA GLY A 42 -10.43 20.04 25.69
C GLY A 42 -9.48 21.16 25.31
N PHE A 43 -8.84 21.05 24.14
CA PHE A 43 -7.87 22.00 23.61
C PHE A 43 -8.32 22.47 22.22
N ASP A 44 -8.29 23.78 21.97
CA ASP A 44 -8.47 24.39 20.63
C ASP A 44 -7.29 25.31 20.32
N LEU A 45 -6.56 25.01 19.24
CA LEU A 45 -5.54 25.89 18.66
C LEU A 45 -6.01 26.29 17.27
N ALA A 46 -6.33 27.56 17.10
CA ALA A 46 -6.89 28.07 15.85
C ALA A 46 -6.25 29.40 15.46
N THR A 47 -6.18 29.64 14.15
CA THR A 47 -5.75 30.90 13.55
C THR A 47 -6.34 31.01 12.14
N LEU A 48 -6.61 32.24 11.69
CA LEU A 48 -6.90 32.54 10.28
C LEU A 48 -5.62 32.75 9.46
N GLY A 49 -4.46 32.75 10.11
CA GLY A 49 -3.14 32.86 9.49
C GLY A 49 -2.50 31.49 9.22
N TRP A 50 -1.17 31.49 9.09
CA TRP A 50 -0.41 30.24 8.95
C TRP A 50 -0.22 29.56 10.32
N ALA A 51 -0.39 28.24 10.35
CA ALA A 51 -0.01 27.39 11.47
C ALA A 51 1.19 26.53 11.08
N ASN A 52 2.13 26.37 12.00
CA ASN A 52 3.31 25.53 11.82
C ASN A 52 3.64 24.86 13.16
N VAL A 53 3.57 23.53 13.20
CA VAL A 53 3.95 22.71 14.35
C VAL A 53 5.20 21.94 13.95
N ARG A 54 6.30 22.12 14.69
CA ARG A 54 7.59 21.47 14.40
C ARG A 54 8.10 20.79 15.66
N ALA A 55 8.50 19.54 15.51
CA ALA A 55 9.19 18.78 16.54
C ALA A 55 10.43 18.12 15.91
N GLY A 56 11.60 18.69 16.19
CA GLY A 56 12.86 18.27 15.56
C GLY A 56 13.35 16.87 15.97
N GLN A 57 12.73 16.28 16.99
CA GLN A 57 12.99 14.91 17.48
C GLN A 57 11.83 13.94 17.17
N GLY A 58 10.86 14.37 16.34
CA GLY A 58 9.68 13.57 16.00
C GLY A 58 8.40 14.02 16.73
N MET A 59 7.25 13.53 16.27
CA MET A 59 5.92 13.91 16.73
C MET A 59 5.01 12.68 16.82
N LEU A 60 4.34 12.52 17.96
CA LEU A 60 3.24 11.58 18.14
C LEU A 60 1.90 12.34 18.09
N LEU A 61 1.02 11.95 17.18
CA LEU A 61 -0.38 12.41 17.10
C LEU A 61 -1.27 11.21 17.44
N SER A 62 -1.86 11.25 18.63
CA SER A 62 -2.57 10.11 19.23
C SER A 62 -3.98 10.49 19.65
N THR A 63 -4.90 9.53 19.55
CA THR A 63 -6.22 9.56 20.19
C THR A 63 -6.36 8.50 21.29
N THR A 64 -5.26 7.82 21.63
CA THR A 64 -5.18 6.86 22.73
C THR A 64 -5.08 7.63 24.06
N VAL A 65 -5.93 7.27 25.02
CA VAL A 65 -6.08 8.01 26.27
C VAL A 65 -4.93 7.69 27.23
N ARG A 66 -4.29 8.73 27.78
CA ARG A 66 -3.41 8.66 28.96
C ARG A 66 -4.07 9.40 30.13
N SER A 67 -4.86 8.68 30.92
CA SER A 67 -5.62 9.23 32.06
C SER A 67 -4.70 9.97 33.03
N GLU A 68 -5.12 11.16 33.46
CA GLU A 68 -4.41 12.00 34.44
C GLU A 68 -2.97 12.38 34.06
N GLY A 69 -2.55 12.14 32.80
CA GLY A 69 -1.15 12.27 32.42
C GLY A 69 -0.23 11.30 33.17
N ALA A 70 -0.76 10.15 33.60
CA ALA A 70 -0.02 9.17 34.39
C ALA A 70 1.00 8.34 33.59
N SER A 71 1.00 8.46 32.25
CA SER A 71 2.01 7.83 31.39
C SER A 71 3.03 8.84 30.85
N THR A 72 4.05 8.36 30.17
CA THR A 72 5.07 9.18 29.53
C THR A 72 4.49 9.89 28.30
N GLN A 73 5.12 10.99 27.88
CA GLN A 73 4.65 11.81 26.77
C GLN A 73 4.60 11.06 25.43
N MET A 74 5.53 10.12 25.23
CA MET A 74 5.71 9.37 23.98
C MET A 74 5.32 7.89 24.13
N ASP A 75 4.55 7.55 25.18
CA ASP A 75 3.99 6.21 25.32
C ASP A 75 3.06 5.90 24.15
N ALA A 76 3.50 4.99 23.28
CA ALA A 76 2.81 4.53 22.10
C ALA A 76 2.73 2.99 22.05
N ALA A 77 2.71 2.31 23.21
CA ALA A 77 2.79 0.85 23.30
C ALA A 77 1.77 0.11 22.40
N GLU A 78 0.53 0.61 22.34
CA GLU A 78 -0.53 0.06 21.49
C GLU A 78 -0.18 0.18 20.00
N ALA A 79 0.37 1.34 19.58
CA ALA A 79 0.75 1.58 18.19
C ALA A 79 2.00 0.77 17.79
N VAL A 80 2.96 0.59 18.70
CA VAL A 80 4.10 -0.33 18.51
C VAL A 80 3.61 -1.77 18.32
N ALA A 81 2.63 -2.23 19.12
CA ALA A 81 2.03 -3.54 18.95
C ALA A 81 1.30 -3.71 17.61
N GLN A 82 0.63 -2.65 17.13
CA GLN A 82 0.00 -2.64 15.80
C GLN A 82 1.03 -2.73 14.67
N LEU A 83 2.16 -2.00 14.75
CA LEU A 83 3.27 -2.10 13.80
C LEU A 83 3.89 -3.50 13.78
N LYS A 84 4.11 -4.12 14.95
CA LYS A 84 4.52 -5.54 15.06
C LYS A 84 3.52 -6.48 14.39
N GLY A 85 2.22 -6.17 14.45
CA GLY A 85 1.18 -6.87 13.71
C GLY A 85 1.32 -6.73 12.20
N ALA A 86 1.46 -5.49 11.71
CA ALA A 86 1.62 -5.19 10.29
C ALA A 86 2.88 -5.85 9.69
N GLN A 87 4.01 -5.80 10.40
CA GLN A 87 5.26 -6.45 9.98
C GLN A 87 5.09 -7.97 9.85
N ARG A 88 4.43 -8.62 10.82
CA ARG A 88 4.14 -10.07 10.73
C ARG A 88 3.24 -10.40 9.54
N THR A 89 2.24 -9.57 9.25
CA THR A 89 1.39 -9.76 8.06
C THR A 89 2.19 -9.62 6.77
N ALA A 90 3.04 -8.59 6.66
CA ALA A 90 3.88 -8.38 5.50
C ALA A 90 4.87 -9.54 5.29
N GLN A 91 5.51 -10.02 6.37
CA GLN A 91 6.44 -11.16 6.31
C GLN A 91 5.74 -12.46 5.90
N ALA A 92 4.56 -12.76 6.47
CA ALA A 92 3.82 -13.97 6.13
C ALA A 92 3.40 -14.00 4.65
N LEU A 93 3.06 -12.83 4.08
CA LEU A 93 2.77 -12.70 2.65
C LEU A 93 4.04 -12.85 1.81
N ASP A 94 5.16 -12.27 2.23
CA ASP A 94 6.45 -12.41 1.56
C ASP A 94 6.92 -13.88 1.50
N ASP A 95 6.80 -14.59 2.62
CA ASP A 95 7.10 -16.03 2.69
C ASP A 95 6.22 -16.81 1.70
N ALA A 96 4.93 -16.45 1.56
CA ALA A 96 4.03 -17.09 0.61
C ALA A 96 4.37 -16.78 -0.87
N LEU A 97 4.93 -15.60 -1.16
CA LEU A 97 5.41 -15.24 -2.51
C LEU A 97 6.59 -16.11 -2.95
N SER A 98 7.48 -16.46 -2.01
CA SER A 98 8.66 -17.29 -2.31
C SER A 98 8.28 -18.65 -2.90
N VAL A 99 7.18 -19.26 -2.41
CA VAL A 99 6.64 -20.53 -2.93
C VAL A 99 6.06 -20.37 -4.34
N ALA A 100 5.52 -19.18 -4.63
CA ALA A 100 4.92 -18.84 -5.93
C ALA A 100 5.94 -18.30 -6.95
N GLN A 101 7.24 -18.33 -6.64
CA GLN A 101 8.32 -17.78 -7.49
C GLN A 101 8.13 -16.30 -7.84
N VAL A 102 7.45 -15.55 -6.99
CA VAL A 102 7.35 -14.09 -7.09
C VAL A 102 8.50 -13.49 -6.28
N ALA A 103 9.15 -12.45 -6.80
CA ALA A 103 10.23 -11.78 -6.08
C ALA A 103 9.75 -11.20 -4.75
N SER A 104 10.64 -11.23 -3.75
CA SER A 104 10.33 -10.78 -2.40
C SER A 104 10.05 -9.27 -2.33
N LEU A 105 9.29 -8.89 -1.33
CA LEU A 105 8.99 -7.52 -0.94
C LEU A 105 10.18 -6.93 -0.18
N SER A 106 11.30 -6.70 -0.87
CA SER A 106 12.56 -6.23 -0.27
C SER A 106 12.42 -4.95 0.57
N ALA A 107 11.44 -4.09 0.23
CA ALA A 107 11.15 -2.88 0.99
C ALA A 107 10.58 -3.15 2.40
N ASN A 108 10.20 -4.39 2.76
CA ASN A 108 9.76 -4.75 4.11
C ASN A 108 10.81 -4.42 5.19
N GLU A 109 12.10 -4.33 4.84
CA GLU A 109 13.15 -3.89 5.75
C GLU A 109 12.86 -2.52 6.38
N CYS A 110 12.20 -1.59 5.65
CA CYS A 110 11.89 -0.27 6.20
C CYS A 110 10.89 -0.31 7.36
N GLN A 111 10.04 -1.36 7.43
CA GLN A 111 9.14 -1.56 8.58
C GLN A 111 9.90 -2.01 9.82
N THR A 112 10.97 -2.80 9.64
CA THR A 112 11.84 -3.24 10.74
C THR A 112 12.57 -2.04 11.35
N ASP A 113 13.16 -1.18 10.50
CA ASP A 113 13.86 0.03 10.95
C ASP A 113 12.90 0.99 11.68
N MET A 114 11.72 1.22 11.10
CA MET A 114 10.70 2.08 11.73
C MET A 114 10.23 1.53 13.07
N LEU A 115 10.11 0.20 13.21
CA LEU A 115 9.73 -0.42 14.47
C LEU A 115 10.83 -0.24 15.54
N ALA A 116 12.10 -0.43 15.18
CA ALA A 116 13.22 -0.20 16.09
C ALA A 116 13.24 1.24 16.63
N ASP A 117 12.93 2.20 15.76
CA ASP A 117 12.90 3.63 16.07
C ASP A 117 11.81 4.04 17.08
N VAL A 118 10.75 3.24 17.25
CA VAL A 118 9.61 3.55 18.13
C VAL A 118 9.47 2.60 19.32
N ASP A 119 10.11 1.43 19.27
CA ASP A 119 10.01 0.42 20.32
C ASP A 119 10.98 0.75 21.48
N PRO A 120 10.49 1.01 22.71
CA PRO A 120 11.36 1.33 23.84
C PRO A 120 12.26 0.18 24.28
N GLU A 121 11.96 -1.07 23.88
CA GLU A 121 12.88 -2.20 24.06
C GLU A 121 14.08 -2.17 23.09
N GLN A 122 14.03 -1.30 22.07
CA GLN A 122 15.05 -1.07 21.05
C GLN A 122 15.54 0.38 21.12
N ASP A 123 15.45 1.17 20.05
CA ASP A 123 15.99 2.54 20.00
C ASP A 123 14.99 3.63 20.44
N GLY A 124 13.72 3.26 20.61
CA GLY A 124 12.58 4.11 20.99
C GLY A 124 12.57 4.58 22.45
N HIS A 125 13.73 4.72 23.09
CA HIS A 125 13.86 5.19 24.47
C HIS A 125 15.04 6.15 24.65
N TYR A 126 14.99 6.98 25.69
CA TYR A 126 16.12 7.86 26.04
C TYR A 126 17.36 7.05 26.41
N SER A 127 18.44 7.17 25.63
CA SER A 127 19.69 6.43 25.84
C SER A 127 20.56 6.98 26.99
N GLY A 128 20.13 8.05 27.66
CA GLY A 128 20.89 8.68 28.74
C GLY A 128 20.05 9.68 29.52
N ALA A 129 20.70 10.32 30.49
CA ALA A 129 20.05 11.27 31.39
C ALA A 129 19.52 12.50 30.63
N VAL A 130 18.31 12.94 30.99
CA VAL A 130 17.71 14.18 30.48
C VAL A 130 17.98 15.29 31.49
N ASN A 131 18.79 16.28 31.09
CA ASN A 131 19.19 17.39 31.96
C ASN A 131 19.77 16.92 33.32
N GLY A 132 20.59 15.86 33.29
CA GLY A 132 21.22 15.27 34.47
C GLY A 132 20.29 14.43 35.37
N GLN A 133 19.06 14.17 34.94
CA GLN A 133 18.11 13.29 35.63
C GLN A 133 17.98 11.96 34.91
N SER A 134 17.75 10.88 35.66
CA SER A 134 17.46 9.55 35.11
C SER A 134 16.27 9.61 34.16
N ALA A 135 16.36 8.92 33.02
CA ALA A 135 15.29 8.84 32.01
C ALA A 135 14.58 7.47 32.07
N THR A 136 14.30 7.02 33.29
CA THR A 136 13.58 5.78 33.57
C THR A 136 12.28 6.10 34.29
N LYS A 137 11.29 5.23 34.12
CA LYS A 137 10.01 5.32 34.81
C LYS A 137 10.20 5.03 36.31
N PRO A 138 9.31 5.53 37.18
CA PRO A 138 9.32 5.19 38.60
C PRO A 138 9.16 3.68 38.82
N ALA A 139 9.94 3.10 39.74
CA ALA A 139 9.79 1.71 40.16
C ALA A 139 9.95 1.57 41.68
N GLY A 140 9.22 0.63 42.30
CA GLY A 140 9.40 0.31 43.73
C GLY A 140 9.14 1.45 44.71
N GLY A 141 8.41 2.50 44.32
CA GLY A 141 8.21 3.71 45.14
C GLY A 141 9.36 4.73 45.06
N GLU A 142 10.39 4.42 44.28
CA GLU A 142 11.46 5.35 43.90
C GLU A 142 11.05 6.16 42.67
N ARG A 143 11.74 7.29 42.46
CA ARG A 143 11.42 8.21 41.35
C ARG A 143 11.92 7.70 40.00
N ASP A 144 12.87 6.77 40.02
CA ASP A 144 13.56 6.19 38.86
C ASP A 144 13.84 4.69 39.10
N GLY A 145 14.54 4.04 38.17
CA GLY A 145 14.98 2.65 38.29
C GLY A 145 14.07 1.60 37.65
N GLY A 146 12.97 2.03 37.01
CA GLY A 146 12.12 1.17 36.18
C GLY A 146 12.55 1.09 34.72
N ASP A 147 11.57 0.80 33.85
CA ASP A 147 11.80 0.73 32.40
C ASP A 147 12.23 2.09 31.84
N PRO A 148 12.97 2.12 30.72
CA PRO A 148 13.28 3.36 30.01
C PRO A 148 12.04 4.16 29.62
N VAL A 149 12.14 5.49 29.66
CA VAL A 149 11.10 6.39 29.15
C VAL A 149 11.15 6.40 27.62
N GLU A 150 9.98 6.31 27.00
CA GLU A 150 9.79 6.31 25.56
C GLU A 150 10.24 7.62 24.90
N ARG A 151 10.79 7.51 23.69
CA ARG A 151 10.99 8.60 22.73
C ARG A 151 10.92 8.06 21.31
N LEU A 152 10.93 8.96 20.33
CA LEU A 152 11.19 8.59 18.95
C LEU A 152 12.71 8.63 18.69
N ALA A 153 13.25 7.58 18.07
CA ALA A 153 14.68 7.48 17.79
C ALA A 153 15.12 8.49 16.73
N THR A 154 14.27 8.69 15.73
CA THR A 154 14.44 9.58 14.58
C THR A 154 13.32 10.62 14.49
N PRO A 155 13.45 11.67 13.65
CA PRO A 155 12.43 12.72 13.47
C PRO A 155 11.14 12.26 12.74
N LEU A 156 10.51 11.19 13.22
CA LEU A 156 9.33 10.59 12.61
C LEU A 156 8.03 11.26 13.06
N LEU A 157 7.02 11.25 12.20
CA LEU A 157 5.64 11.57 12.55
C LEU A 157 4.86 10.26 12.70
N PHE A 158 4.47 9.93 13.93
CA PHE A 158 3.63 8.77 14.22
C PHE A 158 2.19 9.23 14.46
N VAL A 159 1.27 8.81 13.60
CA VAL A 159 -0.16 9.06 13.76
C VAL A 159 -0.83 7.74 14.13
N GLU A 160 -1.55 7.72 15.25
CA GLU A 160 -2.25 6.52 15.72
C GLU A 160 -3.65 6.84 16.25
N SER A 161 -4.52 5.83 16.15
CA SER A 161 -5.84 5.86 16.75
C SER A 161 -6.29 4.44 17.11
N PRO A 162 -6.98 4.24 18.25
CA PRO A 162 -7.55 2.94 18.60
C PRO A 162 -8.82 2.60 17.81
N ASP A 163 -9.42 3.57 17.08
CA ASP A 163 -10.68 3.38 16.34
C ASP A 163 -10.47 3.54 14.82
N ALA A 164 -10.33 4.78 14.34
CA ALA A 164 -10.22 5.05 12.91
C ALA A 164 -9.41 6.32 12.60
N ILE A 165 -8.75 6.33 11.44
CA ILE A 165 -8.08 7.50 10.87
C ILE A 165 -8.73 7.81 9.53
N ALA A 166 -9.13 9.08 9.32
CA ALA A 166 -9.72 9.54 8.07
C ALA A 166 -8.86 10.64 7.42
N LEU A 167 -8.58 10.49 6.12
CA LEU A 167 -7.92 11.49 5.29
C LEU A 167 -8.88 11.92 4.18
N ALA A 168 -9.41 13.14 4.27
CA ALA A 168 -10.45 13.61 3.34
C ALA A 168 -10.14 15.02 2.81
N THR A 169 -10.35 15.22 1.51
CA THR A 169 -10.19 16.51 0.82
C THR A 169 -11.11 16.58 -0.40
N PRO A 170 -11.73 17.73 -0.71
CA PRO A 170 -12.57 17.88 -1.90
C PRO A 170 -11.77 18.02 -3.19
N LYS A 171 -10.43 18.07 -3.12
CA LYS A 171 -9.55 18.22 -4.28
C LYS A 171 -8.62 17.02 -4.40
N SER A 172 -7.35 17.19 -4.04
CA SER A 172 -6.31 16.20 -4.28
C SER A 172 -5.62 15.83 -2.97
N ALA A 173 -5.37 14.53 -2.79
CA ALA A 173 -4.47 13.98 -1.78
C ALA A 173 -3.28 13.34 -2.50
N LEU A 174 -2.08 13.47 -1.93
CA LEU A 174 -0.84 12.95 -2.48
C LEU A 174 -0.10 12.18 -1.38
N ALA A 175 0.36 10.97 -1.71
CA ALA A 175 1.27 10.19 -0.90
C ALA A 175 2.52 9.92 -1.74
N HIS A 176 3.67 10.35 -1.24
CA HIS A 176 4.95 10.21 -1.93
C HIS A 176 6.04 9.92 -0.89
N ALA A 177 6.92 8.99 -1.21
CA ALA A 177 8.14 8.72 -0.47
C ALA A 177 9.30 8.68 -1.48
N GLY A 178 10.46 9.25 -1.10
CA GLY A 178 11.69 9.07 -1.88
C GLY A 178 12.27 7.65 -1.76
N GLY A 179 11.86 6.91 -0.73
CA GLY A 179 12.08 5.47 -0.59
C GLY A 179 10.84 4.67 -0.99
N SER A 180 10.25 3.97 -0.02
CA SER A 180 9.11 3.05 -0.25
C SER A 180 7.80 3.55 0.35
N VAL A 181 6.67 3.25 -0.28
CA VAL A 181 5.33 3.41 0.29
C VAL A 181 4.78 2.04 0.66
N HIS A 182 4.44 1.82 1.93
CA HIS A 182 3.86 0.57 2.43
C HIS A 182 2.40 0.78 2.81
N LEU A 183 1.52 -0.09 2.29
CA LEU A 183 0.10 -0.14 2.61
C LEU A 183 -0.26 -1.57 3.04
N THR A 184 -0.34 -1.79 4.35
CA THR A 184 -0.69 -3.10 4.92
C THR A 184 -2.06 -3.05 5.56
N SER A 185 -2.93 -4.00 5.21
CA SER A 185 -4.18 -4.30 5.91
C SER A 185 -4.12 -5.73 6.44
N GLN A 186 -4.61 -5.97 7.65
CA GLN A 186 -4.78 -7.32 8.18
C GLN A 186 -6.11 -7.96 7.74
N GLN A 187 -7.00 -7.16 7.16
CA GLN A 187 -8.28 -7.57 6.61
C GLN A 187 -8.31 -7.16 5.14
N ASP A 188 -9.41 -6.57 4.67
CA ASP A 188 -9.56 -6.16 3.28
C ASP A 188 -8.83 -4.83 2.99
N THR A 189 -8.36 -4.69 1.74
CA THR A 189 -7.94 -3.42 1.16
C THR A 189 -8.84 -3.11 -0.03
N HIS A 190 -9.56 -2.00 0.01
CA HIS A 190 -10.42 -1.54 -1.08
C HIS A 190 -9.78 -0.37 -1.82
N ILE A 191 -9.58 -0.52 -3.12
CA ILE A 191 -9.12 0.55 -4.02
C ILE A 191 -10.23 0.79 -5.04
N ALA A 192 -10.79 1.99 -5.02
CA ALA A 192 -11.86 2.39 -5.93
C ALA A 192 -11.57 3.78 -6.50
N ALA A 193 -11.83 3.95 -7.80
CA ALA A 193 -11.76 5.24 -8.48
C ALA A 193 -13.06 5.45 -9.25
N GLY A 194 -13.58 6.68 -9.23
CA GLY A 194 -14.76 7.03 -10.03
C GLY A 194 -14.49 7.04 -11.55
N GLN A 195 -13.22 6.98 -11.96
CA GLN A 195 -12.78 6.93 -13.35
C GLN A 195 -11.71 5.83 -13.53
N THR A 196 -10.44 6.12 -13.27
CA THR A 196 -9.31 5.22 -13.60
C THR A 196 -8.53 4.79 -12.38
N VAL A 197 -8.21 3.51 -12.28
CA VAL A 197 -7.11 2.98 -11.45
C VAL A 197 -5.97 2.60 -12.39
N ALA A 198 -4.77 3.13 -12.16
CA ALA A 198 -3.58 2.82 -12.94
C ALA A 198 -2.44 2.37 -12.02
N GLY A 199 -1.80 1.24 -12.35
CA GLY A 199 -0.60 0.75 -11.69
C GLY A 199 0.54 0.65 -12.69
N VAL A 200 1.64 1.36 -12.42
CA VAL A 200 2.82 1.42 -13.30
C VAL A 200 4.05 1.27 -12.43
N ALA A 201 4.98 0.40 -12.82
CA ALA A 201 6.24 0.19 -12.12
C ALA A 201 7.41 0.29 -13.09
N GLY A 202 8.52 0.89 -12.63
CA GLY A 202 9.79 0.88 -13.39
C GLY A 202 10.51 -0.47 -13.35
N GLY A 203 10.15 -1.34 -12.40
CA GLY A 203 10.62 -2.72 -12.30
C GLY A 203 9.51 -3.71 -12.62
N GLN A 204 8.88 -4.28 -11.58
CA GLN A 204 7.88 -5.34 -11.70
C GLN A 204 6.53 -4.93 -11.12
N VAL A 205 5.45 -5.52 -11.66
CA VAL A 205 4.13 -5.56 -11.03
C VAL A 205 3.79 -7.02 -10.77
N ALA A 206 3.47 -7.35 -9.52
CA ALA A 206 3.04 -8.69 -9.12
C ALA A 206 1.62 -8.66 -8.56
N LEU A 207 0.78 -9.59 -9.01
CA LEU A 207 -0.57 -9.82 -8.48
C LEU A 207 -0.66 -11.25 -7.95
N PHE A 208 -0.84 -11.39 -6.65
CA PHE A 208 -0.84 -12.68 -5.98
C PHE A 208 -2.03 -12.79 -5.02
N ALA A 209 -2.68 -13.95 -5.03
CA ALA A 209 -3.71 -14.30 -4.06
C ALA A 209 -3.35 -15.66 -3.45
N HIS A 210 -3.00 -15.67 -2.16
CA HIS A 210 -2.66 -16.91 -1.45
C HIS A 210 -3.85 -17.87 -1.36
N ARG A 211 -5.06 -17.31 -1.19
CA ARG A 211 -6.32 -18.06 -1.11
C ARG A 211 -7.40 -17.32 -1.89
N GLY A 212 -8.14 -18.07 -2.71
CA GLY A 212 -9.22 -17.52 -3.54
C GLY A 212 -8.76 -17.18 -4.96
N PRO A 213 -9.68 -16.75 -5.83
CA PRO A 213 -9.37 -16.50 -7.23
C PRO A 213 -8.85 -15.08 -7.47
N ILE A 214 -8.02 -14.93 -8.49
CA ILE A 214 -7.83 -13.64 -9.17
C ILE A 214 -8.91 -13.53 -10.25
N LYS A 215 -9.63 -12.39 -10.29
CA LYS A 215 -10.62 -12.09 -11.32
C LYS A 215 -10.27 -10.78 -12.02
N ALA A 216 -10.08 -10.83 -13.33
CA ALA A 216 -9.90 -9.66 -14.19
C ALA A 216 -11.06 -9.60 -15.20
N ILE A 217 -11.94 -8.61 -15.05
CA ILE A 217 -13.19 -8.51 -15.82
C ILE A 217 -13.32 -7.07 -16.32
N ALA A 218 -13.48 -6.91 -17.63
CA ALA A 218 -14.00 -5.68 -18.23
C ALA A 218 -15.50 -5.91 -18.49
N ALA A 219 -16.37 -5.15 -17.82
CA ALA A 219 -17.82 -5.24 -18.05
C ALA A 219 -18.21 -4.67 -19.41
N ASP A 220 -17.48 -3.64 -19.84
CA ASP A 220 -17.51 -3.07 -21.18
C ASP A 220 -16.07 -2.79 -21.61
N GLY A 221 -15.79 -2.94 -22.91
CA GLY A 221 -14.45 -2.84 -23.48
C GLY A 221 -13.62 -4.13 -23.44
N ALA A 222 -12.39 -4.03 -23.97
CA ALA A 222 -11.50 -5.18 -24.18
C ALA A 222 -10.55 -5.41 -22.99
N VAL A 223 -10.18 -6.67 -22.76
CA VAL A 223 -9.05 -7.06 -21.93
C VAL A 223 -7.87 -7.41 -22.84
N SER A 224 -6.69 -6.84 -22.59
CA SER A 224 -5.47 -7.16 -23.34
C SER A 224 -4.34 -7.56 -22.42
N LEU A 225 -3.64 -8.65 -22.75
CA LEU A 225 -2.42 -9.11 -22.10
C LEU A 225 -1.31 -9.18 -23.16
N GLN A 226 -0.18 -8.54 -22.92
CA GLN A 226 0.91 -8.41 -23.91
C GLN A 226 2.27 -8.57 -23.24
N ALA A 227 3.17 -9.30 -23.90
CA ALA A 227 4.59 -9.36 -23.59
C ALA A 227 5.37 -9.01 -24.85
N HIS A 228 6.08 -7.88 -24.85
CA HIS A 228 6.76 -7.36 -26.06
C HIS A 228 8.11 -8.03 -26.32
N THR A 229 8.89 -8.22 -25.26
CA THR A 229 10.25 -8.79 -25.32
C THR A 229 10.36 -10.13 -24.60
N GLY A 230 9.42 -10.41 -23.69
CA GLY A 230 9.37 -11.63 -22.88
C GLY A 230 8.31 -12.62 -23.36
N LYS A 231 8.23 -13.75 -22.66
CA LYS A 231 7.19 -14.77 -22.87
C LYS A 231 5.89 -14.36 -22.18
N LEU A 232 4.76 -14.70 -22.80
CA LEU A 232 3.47 -14.74 -22.13
C LEU A 232 3.16 -16.18 -21.77
N GLU A 233 3.07 -16.50 -20.48
CA GLU A 233 2.77 -17.84 -19.98
C GLU A 233 1.40 -17.88 -19.30
N VAL A 234 0.58 -18.89 -19.64
CA VAL A 234 -0.72 -19.16 -19.05
C VAL A 234 -0.75 -20.63 -18.65
N LEU A 235 -0.67 -20.89 -17.33
CA LEU A 235 -0.54 -22.23 -16.76
C LEU A 235 -1.73 -22.52 -15.83
N ALA A 236 -2.21 -23.76 -15.85
CA ALA A 236 -3.21 -24.25 -14.90
C ALA A 236 -3.00 -25.74 -14.64
N ASP A 237 -2.98 -26.15 -13.37
CA ASP A 237 -2.88 -27.57 -12.98
C ASP A 237 -4.11 -28.39 -13.39
N GLN A 238 -5.26 -27.73 -13.55
CA GLN A 238 -6.50 -28.38 -13.95
C GLN A 238 -6.74 -28.17 -15.45
N SER A 239 -7.56 -27.20 -15.82
CA SER A 239 -7.94 -26.96 -17.20
C SER A 239 -7.79 -25.49 -17.56
N VAL A 240 -7.48 -25.26 -18.83
CA VAL A 240 -7.56 -23.95 -19.46
C VAL A 240 -8.73 -23.98 -20.44
N THR A 241 -9.66 -23.04 -20.31
CA THR A 241 -10.79 -22.88 -21.25
C THR A 241 -10.66 -21.54 -21.95
N ILE A 242 -10.65 -21.57 -23.28
CA ILE A 242 -10.67 -20.37 -24.14
C ILE A 242 -11.96 -20.43 -24.95
N THR A 243 -12.78 -19.39 -24.88
CA THR A 243 -14.09 -19.37 -25.55
C THR A 243 -14.37 -17.98 -26.09
N ALA A 244 -14.76 -17.92 -27.37
CA ALA A 244 -15.44 -16.77 -27.96
C ALA A 244 -16.87 -17.23 -28.28
N SER A 245 -17.88 -16.60 -27.69
CA SER A 245 -19.28 -17.01 -27.85
C SER A 245 -19.88 -16.59 -29.19
N ASP A 246 -19.40 -15.47 -29.74
CA ASP A 246 -20.10 -14.78 -30.84
C ASP A 246 -19.30 -14.85 -32.15
N GLU A 247 -17.98 -14.63 -32.08
CA GLU A 247 -17.14 -14.46 -33.27
C GLU A 247 -16.14 -15.61 -33.46
N ARG A 248 -14.87 -15.44 -33.08
CA ARG A 248 -13.81 -16.41 -33.38
C ARG A 248 -12.69 -16.42 -32.34
N ILE A 249 -11.87 -17.48 -32.39
CA ILE A 249 -10.60 -17.59 -31.67
C ILE A 249 -9.50 -17.61 -32.73
N ASP A 250 -8.62 -16.61 -32.71
CA ASP A 250 -7.44 -16.55 -33.57
C ASP A 250 -6.20 -17.01 -32.79
N VAL A 251 -5.54 -18.06 -33.27
CA VAL A 251 -4.22 -18.49 -32.78
C VAL A 251 -3.23 -18.31 -33.92
N LEU A 252 -2.38 -17.28 -33.81
CA LEU A 252 -1.47 -16.87 -34.86
C LEU A 252 -0.04 -16.91 -34.34
N ALA A 253 0.87 -17.49 -35.11
CA ALA A 253 2.31 -17.45 -34.84
C ALA A 253 3.07 -17.22 -36.15
N LYS A 254 4.20 -16.50 -36.08
CA LYS A 254 5.07 -16.29 -37.25
C LYS A 254 5.84 -17.54 -37.65
N GLU A 255 6.28 -18.32 -36.65
CA GLU A 255 7.16 -19.46 -36.88
C GLU A 255 6.41 -20.79 -36.74
N LYS A 256 5.75 -21.01 -35.60
CA LYS A 256 5.23 -22.34 -35.26
C LYS A 256 4.06 -22.29 -34.28
N ILE A 257 3.06 -23.14 -34.51
CA ILE A 257 2.00 -23.48 -33.55
C ILE A 257 2.08 -24.98 -33.25
N VAL A 258 2.07 -25.35 -31.97
CA VAL A 258 2.05 -26.75 -31.52
C VAL A 258 0.87 -26.96 -30.58
N LEU A 259 0.02 -27.93 -30.92
CA LEU A 259 -1.03 -28.44 -30.05
C LEU A 259 -0.65 -29.87 -29.67
N GLN A 260 -0.41 -30.11 -28.38
CA GLN A 260 0.09 -31.40 -27.89
C GLN A 260 -0.77 -31.94 -26.75
N ALA A 261 -1.10 -33.23 -26.82
CA ALA A 261 -1.72 -34.00 -25.76
C ALA A 261 -1.03 -35.37 -25.63
N GLY A 262 -0.27 -35.56 -24.55
CA GLY A 262 0.56 -36.76 -24.36
C GLY A 262 1.55 -36.94 -25.53
N GLN A 263 1.44 -38.07 -26.23
CA GLN A 263 2.26 -38.42 -27.41
C GLN A 263 1.63 -38.01 -28.76
N THR A 264 0.49 -37.31 -28.75
CA THR A 264 -0.19 -36.84 -29.96
C THR A 264 0.07 -35.35 -30.17
N THR A 265 0.41 -34.95 -31.39
CA THR A 265 0.66 -33.55 -31.76
C THR A 265 0.01 -33.16 -33.08
N VAL A 266 -0.39 -31.89 -33.14
CA VAL A 266 -0.70 -31.16 -34.38
C VAL A 266 0.22 -29.95 -34.43
N THR A 267 1.02 -29.86 -35.50
CA THR A 267 2.01 -28.79 -35.68
C THR A 267 1.73 -28.03 -36.98
N LEU A 268 1.72 -26.70 -36.91
CA LEU A 268 1.69 -25.80 -38.06
C LEU A 268 3.04 -25.07 -38.09
N GLU A 269 3.77 -25.20 -39.19
CA GLU A 269 5.12 -24.63 -39.34
C GLU A 269 5.41 -24.33 -40.80
N GLY A 270 5.70 -23.06 -41.12
CA GLY A 270 5.84 -22.62 -42.51
C GLY A 270 4.57 -22.89 -43.33
N GLY A 271 4.70 -23.67 -44.41
CA GLY A 271 3.58 -24.10 -45.26
C GLY A 271 2.99 -25.47 -44.90
N ASP A 272 3.54 -26.13 -43.87
CA ASP A 272 3.24 -27.53 -43.57
C ASP A 272 2.29 -27.68 -42.37
N ILE A 273 1.47 -28.74 -42.42
CA ILE A 273 0.66 -29.22 -41.29
C ILE A 273 1.08 -30.66 -41.00
N THR A 274 1.55 -30.93 -39.78
CA THR A 274 1.97 -32.27 -39.34
C THR A 274 1.02 -32.81 -38.27
N PHE A 275 0.44 -33.98 -38.53
CA PHE A 275 -0.30 -34.78 -37.55
C PHE A 275 0.57 -35.97 -37.14
N ALA A 276 0.99 -36.06 -35.87
CA ALA A 276 1.77 -37.18 -35.38
C ALA A 276 1.08 -37.83 -34.18
N CYS A 277 0.79 -39.13 -34.30
CA CYS A 277 0.24 -39.94 -33.22
C CYS A 277 0.71 -41.40 -33.34
N PRO A 278 1.12 -42.05 -32.24
CA PRO A 278 1.49 -43.47 -32.25
C PRO A 278 0.28 -44.40 -32.34
N GLY A 279 -0.92 -43.88 -32.06
CA GLY A 279 -2.18 -44.59 -32.14
C GLY A 279 -2.86 -44.44 -33.50
N GLU A 280 -4.19 -44.54 -33.50
CA GLU A 280 -5.01 -44.42 -34.70
C GLU A 280 -5.28 -42.96 -35.06
N PHE A 281 -4.97 -42.57 -36.31
CA PHE A 281 -5.48 -41.34 -36.91
C PHE A 281 -6.83 -41.62 -37.61
N ARG A 282 -7.94 -41.18 -36.99
CA ARG A 282 -9.30 -41.45 -37.49
C ARG A 282 -9.97 -40.17 -37.97
N VAL A 283 -10.42 -40.17 -39.24
CA VAL A 283 -11.18 -39.07 -39.86
C VAL A 283 -12.61 -39.54 -40.15
N LYS A 284 -13.62 -38.77 -39.71
CA LYS A 284 -15.04 -39.04 -39.97
C LYS A 284 -15.63 -37.89 -40.79
N ALA A 285 -15.81 -38.09 -42.10
CA ALA A 285 -16.29 -37.05 -43.02
C ALA A 285 -17.17 -37.62 -44.14
N GLY A 286 -18.08 -36.80 -44.69
CA GLY A 286 -18.88 -37.16 -45.87
C GLY A 286 -18.07 -37.19 -47.17
N GLN A 287 -17.02 -36.37 -47.29
CA GLN A 287 -16.02 -36.37 -48.37
C GLN A 287 -14.68 -35.86 -47.82
N VAL A 288 -13.56 -36.28 -48.43
CA VAL A 288 -12.20 -35.78 -48.11
C VAL A 288 -11.47 -35.43 -49.42
N PRO A 289 -11.84 -34.33 -50.09
CA PRO A 289 -11.17 -33.89 -51.32
C PRO A 289 -9.81 -33.25 -51.00
N PHE A 290 -8.77 -33.59 -51.76
CA PHE A 290 -7.45 -32.94 -51.69
C PHE A 290 -7.28 -32.04 -52.91
N ALA A 291 -7.39 -30.72 -52.73
CA ALA A 291 -7.17 -29.72 -53.77
C ALA A 291 -5.70 -29.24 -53.81
N GLY A 292 -5.36 -28.40 -54.78
CA GLY A 292 -4.06 -27.74 -54.83
C GLY A 292 -3.83 -26.80 -53.64
N GLY A 293 -2.58 -26.60 -53.26
CA GLY A 293 -2.20 -25.73 -52.14
C GLY A 293 -2.57 -24.26 -52.37
N ALA A 294 -2.81 -23.55 -51.28
CA ALA A 294 -3.02 -22.10 -51.25
C ALA A 294 -1.88 -21.43 -50.47
N SER A 295 -1.65 -20.14 -50.71
CA SER A 295 -0.64 -19.33 -50.01
C SER A 295 -1.22 -18.05 -49.44
N GLY A 296 -0.63 -17.55 -48.35
CA GLY A 296 -0.98 -16.28 -47.72
C GLY A 296 -0.05 -15.95 -46.55
N ASP A 297 0.21 -14.67 -46.30
CA ASP A 297 1.11 -14.19 -45.25
C ASP A 297 0.34 -13.76 -44.00
N VAL A 298 0.85 -14.15 -42.82
CA VAL A 298 0.32 -13.71 -41.52
C VAL A 298 1.02 -12.40 -41.11
N ARG A 299 0.28 -11.28 -41.08
CA ARG A 299 0.79 -9.99 -40.60
C ARG A 299 0.52 -9.83 -39.11
N LEU A 300 1.56 -10.05 -38.30
CA LEU A 300 1.54 -9.83 -36.85
C LEU A 300 2.46 -8.65 -36.49
N SER A 301 1.88 -7.59 -35.96
CA SER A 301 2.57 -6.47 -35.33
C SER A 301 1.85 -6.10 -34.04
N LEU A 302 2.57 -6.03 -32.93
CA LEU A 302 2.07 -5.34 -31.73
C LEU A 302 2.12 -3.83 -31.99
N PRO A 303 1.28 -3.02 -31.33
CA PRO A 303 1.39 -1.56 -31.41
C PRO A 303 2.77 -1.10 -30.91
N ASP A 304 3.60 -0.59 -31.81
CA ASP A 304 4.92 0.00 -31.49
C ASP A 304 4.76 1.48 -31.12
N GLY A 305 4.20 1.75 -29.94
CA GLY A 305 3.99 3.10 -29.41
C GLY A 305 5.13 3.67 -28.56
N LEU A 306 6.34 3.12 -28.64
CA LEU A 306 7.41 3.39 -27.65
C LEU A 306 8.48 4.37 -28.12
N LEU A 307 8.65 5.43 -27.32
CA LEU A 307 9.99 5.97 -27.00
C LEU A 307 10.87 4.80 -26.55
N LYS A 308 12.00 4.56 -27.24
CA LYS A 308 12.99 3.55 -26.85
C LYS A 308 13.72 4.03 -25.60
N LEU A 309 13.31 3.55 -24.43
CA LEU A 309 14.13 3.62 -23.24
C LEU A 309 15.09 2.41 -23.27
N GLU A 310 16.39 2.67 -23.15
CA GLU A 310 17.40 1.61 -23.15
C GLU A 310 17.25 0.72 -21.90
N PRO A 311 17.45 -0.61 -22.00
CA PRO A 311 17.17 -1.57 -20.92
C PRO A 311 17.89 -1.32 -19.60
N ASP A 312 19.04 -0.64 -19.63
CA ASP A 312 19.92 -0.44 -18.47
C ASP A 312 19.83 0.96 -17.85
N GLN A 313 19.00 1.85 -18.38
CA GLN A 313 18.68 3.11 -17.71
C GLN A 313 17.31 2.99 -17.06
N MET A 314 17.29 2.55 -15.79
CA MET A 314 16.22 3.01 -14.90
C MET A 314 16.16 4.54 -15.06
N PRO A 315 14.99 5.14 -15.34
CA PRO A 315 14.89 6.59 -15.34
C PRO A 315 15.38 7.07 -13.98
N ASP A 316 16.38 7.94 -13.98
CA ASP A 316 16.89 8.54 -12.76
C ASP A 316 15.79 9.44 -12.18
N PHE A 317 15.13 8.94 -11.14
CA PHE A 317 14.11 9.67 -10.40
C PHE A 317 14.69 10.34 -9.14
N SER A 318 16.02 10.35 -8.98
CA SER A 318 16.66 11.11 -7.91
C SER A 318 16.70 12.60 -8.31
N GLY A 319 15.84 13.38 -7.66
CA GLY A 319 15.96 14.84 -7.62
C GLY A 319 16.95 15.28 -6.56
#